data_AF-A0A5V3UV37-F1
#
_entry.id   AF-A0A5V3UV37-F1
#
_cell.length_a   1.000
_cell.length_b   1.000
_cell.length_c   1.000
_cell.angle_alpha   90.00
_cell.angle_beta   90.00
_cell.angle_gamma   90.00
#
_symmetry.space_group_name_H-M   'P 1'
#
loop_
_entity.id
_entity.type
_entity.pdbx_description
1 polymer ?
#
loop_
_entity_poly.entity_id
_entity_poly.type
_entity_poly.pdbx_seq_one_letter_code
_entity_poly.pdbx_strand_id
1 'polypeptide(L)'
;MTEQDQKQLGDTLWNVADTLRGSMNTDDFRDYMLSFLFLRYLSDNYETAAKKELGADYPVSPEEEPVAPLSLWYQNNPADVKELEQEIAKARDTHNAFLKELGLPPLP
;
A
#
# COMPACT_ATOMS: atom_id res chain seq x y z
N MET A 1 26.77 4.91 -15.00
CA MET A 1 25.63 5.44 -15.77
C MET A 1 26.04 6.79 -16.30
N THR A 2 26.02 6.97 -17.62
CA THR A 2 26.36 8.25 -18.25
C THR A 2 25.11 9.14 -18.34
N GLU A 3 25.28 10.45 -18.52
CA GLU A 3 24.16 11.37 -18.76
C GLU A 3 23.32 10.97 -19.98
N GLN A 4 23.98 10.39 -20.99
CA GLN A 4 23.32 9.89 -22.19
C GLN A 4 22.43 8.68 -21.90
N ASP A 5 22.86 7.78 -21.02
CA ASP A 5 22.05 6.63 -20.57
C ASP A 5 20.81 7.10 -19.78
N GLN A 6 20.96 8.12 -18.92
CA GLN A 6 19.84 8.68 -18.16
C GLN A 6 18.79 9.32 -19.07
N LYS A 7 19.23 10.02 -20.13
CA LYS A 7 18.32 10.63 -21.09
C LYS A 7 17.55 9.58 -21.89
N GLN A 8 18.24 8.57 -22.41
CA GLN A 8 17.58 7.46 -23.13
C GLN A 8 16.60 6.69 -22.25
N LEU A 9 16.96 6.48 -20.99
CA LEU A 9 16.06 5.87 -20.00
C LEU A 9 14.83 6.73 -19.75
N GLY A 10 15.01 8.05 -19.56
CA GLY A 10 13.91 9.00 -19.37
C GLY A 10 12.95 8.99 -20.56
N ASP A 11 13.45 9.07 -21.79
CA ASP A 11 12.65 9.04 -23.01
C ASP A 11 11.88 7.72 -23.14
N THR A 12 12.52 6.59 -22.79
CA THR A 12 11.88 5.27 -22.80
C THR A 12 10.75 5.18 -21.78
N LEU A 13 10.99 5.61 -20.54
CA LEU A 13 9.97 5.62 -19.49
C LEU A 13 8.79 6.53 -19.85
N TRP A 14 9.08 7.69 -20.45
CA TRP A 14 8.06 8.62 -20.90
C TRP A 14 7.17 8.00 -22.00
N ASN A 15 7.78 7.35 -23.00
CA ASN A 15 7.03 6.66 -24.06
C ASN A 15 6.17 5.51 -23.53
N VAL A 16 6.66 4.77 -22.53
CA VAL A 16 5.87 3.72 -21.85
C VAL A 16 4.69 4.35 -21.11
N ALA A 17 4.90 5.45 -20.39
CA ALA A 17 3.84 6.17 -19.69
C ALA A 17 2.77 6.71 -20.65
N ASP A 18 3.17 7.29 -21.79
CA ASP A 18 2.23 7.76 -22.81
C ASP A 18 1.42 6.61 -23.43
N THR A 19 2.06 5.45 -23.65
CA THR A 19 1.37 4.25 -24.12
C THR A 19 0.33 3.75 -23.10
N LEU A 20 0.72 3.69 -21.82
CA LEU A 20 -0.16 3.23 -20.73
C LEU A 20 -1.32 4.20 -20.46
N ARG A 21 -1.05 5.50 -20.55
CA ARG A 21 -2.03 6.56 -20.33
C ARG A 21 -3.06 6.64 -21.46
N GLY A 22 -2.68 6.27 -22.69
CA GLY A 22 -3.56 6.31 -23.86
C GLY A 22 -4.08 7.73 -24.11
N SER A 23 -5.39 7.88 -24.29
CA SER A 23 -6.05 9.19 -24.43
C SER A 23 -6.30 9.93 -23.11
N MET A 24 -5.71 9.45 -22.00
CA MET A 24 -5.57 10.15 -20.71
C MET A 24 -5.30 11.65 -20.87
N ASN A 25 -5.58 12.54 -19.91
CA ASN A 25 -4.74 13.73 -19.72
C ASN A 25 -3.51 13.35 -18.85
N THR A 26 -2.37 14.00 -19.04
CA THR A 26 -1.15 13.73 -18.27
C THR A 26 -1.30 13.99 -16.78
N ASP A 27 -1.98 15.08 -16.39
CA ASP A 27 -2.21 15.40 -14.98
C ASP A 27 -3.17 14.38 -14.35
N ASP A 28 -4.25 14.01 -15.05
CA ASP A 28 -5.19 12.99 -14.57
C ASP A 28 -4.48 11.64 -14.39
N PHE A 29 -3.68 11.20 -15.37
CA PHE A 29 -2.92 9.95 -15.25
C PHE A 29 -1.95 9.97 -14.09
N ARG A 30 -1.25 11.09 -13.88
CA ARG A 30 -0.34 11.24 -12.74
C ARG A 30 -1.10 11.06 -11.43
N ASP A 31 -2.24 11.71 -11.26
CA ASP A 31 -2.98 11.67 -10.01
C ASP A 31 -3.58 10.27 -9.75
N TYR A 32 -4.05 9.58 -10.80
CA TYR A 32 -4.48 8.18 -10.70
C TYR A 32 -3.31 7.24 -10.40
N MET A 33 -2.23 7.30 -11.18
CA MET A 33 -1.08 6.42 -11.02
C MET A 33 -0.37 6.63 -9.69
N LEU A 34 -0.27 7.88 -9.22
CA LEU A 34 0.32 8.19 -7.91
C LEU A 34 -0.48 7.56 -6.78
N SER A 35 -1.82 7.61 -6.87
CA SER A 35 -2.70 6.94 -5.89
C SER A 35 -2.47 5.42 -5.88
N PHE A 36 -2.33 4.80 -7.06
CA PHE A 36 -2.04 3.36 -7.15
C PHE A 36 -0.63 2.99 -6.67
N LEU A 37 0.38 3.79 -7.00
CA LEU A 37 1.76 3.59 -6.52
C LEU A 37 1.85 3.76 -5.01
N PHE A 38 1.13 4.73 -4.45
CA PHE A 38 1.05 4.94 -3.02
C PHE A 38 0.32 3.79 -2.32
N LEU A 39 -0.81 3.33 -2.87
CA LEU A 39 -1.52 2.16 -2.36
C LEU A 39 -0.63 0.91 -2.40
N ARG A 40 0.08 0.68 -3.51
CA ARG A 40 1.05 -0.41 -3.63
C ARG A 40 2.14 -0.31 -2.56
N TYR A 41 2.75 0.87 -2.41
CA TYR A 41 3.78 1.11 -1.40
C TYR A 41 3.28 0.83 0.02
N LEU A 42 2.09 1.32 0.38
CA LEU A 42 1.49 1.04 1.69
C LEU A 42 1.20 -0.44 1.87
N SER A 43 0.71 -1.12 0.83
CA SER A 43 0.43 -2.56 0.86
C SER A 43 1.70 -3.37 1.08
N ASP A 44 2.77 -3.08 0.33
CA ASP A 44 4.06 -3.76 0.45
C ASP A 44 4.70 -3.53 1.83
N ASN A 45 4.63 -2.29 2.35
CA ASN A 45 5.12 -1.96 3.68
C ASN A 45 4.33 -2.67 4.78
N TYR A 46 3.01 -2.70 4.66
CA TYR A 46 2.13 -3.40 5.60
C TYR A 46 2.38 -4.90 5.59
N GLU A 47 2.52 -5.52 4.42
CA GLU A 47 2.83 -6.95 4.29
C GLU A 47 4.20 -7.27 4.89
N THR A 48 5.20 -6.43 4.65
CA THR A 48 6.54 -6.58 5.22
C THR A 48 6.52 -6.50 6.75
N ALA A 49 5.78 -5.54 7.31
CA ALA A 49 5.61 -5.41 8.75
C ALA A 49 4.89 -6.64 9.33
N ALA A 50 3.79 -7.08 8.72
CA ALA A 50 3.03 -8.22 9.21
C ALA A 50 3.84 -9.53 9.16
N LYS A 51 4.62 -9.77 8.09
CA LYS A 51 5.54 -10.92 8.01
C LYS A 51 6.60 -10.88 9.12
N LYS A 52 7.10 -9.68 9.44
CA LYS A 52 8.09 -9.50 10.51
C LYS A 52 7.50 -9.79 11.89
N GLU A 53 6.30 -9.29 12.18
CA GLU A 53 5.65 -9.46 13.48
C GLU A 53 5.13 -10.89 13.70
N LEU A 54 4.52 -11.50 12.67
CA LEU A 54 3.96 -12.86 12.77
C LEU A 54 5.02 -13.96 12.62
N GLY A 55 6.12 -13.70 11.90
CA GLY A 55 7.19 -14.67 11.70
C GLY A 55 6.68 -15.99 11.12
N ALA A 56 6.78 -17.07 11.90
CA ALA A 56 6.32 -18.41 11.50
C ALA A 56 4.79 -18.53 11.39
N ASP A 57 4.05 -17.66 12.07
CA ASP A 57 2.57 -17.67 12.07
C ASP A 57 1.98 -16.90 10.88
N TYR A 58 2.83 -16.33 10.00
CA TYR A 58 2.36 -15.67 8.78
C TYR A 58 1.79 -16.73 7.80
N PRO A 59 0.50 -16.63 7.45
CA PRO A 59 -0.14 -17.64 6.61
C PRO A 59 0.37 -17.60 5.18
N VAL A 60 0.39 -18.77 4.53
CA VAL A 60 0.71 -18.91 3.11
C VAL A 60 -0.60 -19.01 2.34
N SER A 61 -0.72 -18.24 1.26
CA SER A 61 -1.88 -18.34 0.37
C SER A 61 -1.92 -19.72 -0.29
N PRO A 62 -3.07 -20.40 -0.34
CA PRO A 62 -3.26 -21.61 -1.13
C PRO A 62 -2.97 -21.37 -2.61
N GLU A 63 -2.51 -22.40 -3.32
CA GLU A 63 -2.21 -22.33 -4.76
C GLU A 63 -3.47 -22.37 -5.63
N GLU A 64 -4.48 -23.16 -5.24
CA GLU A 64 -5.69 -23.39 -6.03
C GLU A 64 -6.70 -22.24 -5.93
N GLU A 65 -6.86 -21.67 -4.74
CA GLU A 65 -7.71 -20.51 -4.47
C GLU A 65 -6.89 -19.45 -3.73
N PRO A 66 -6.19 -18.56 -4.46
CA PRO A 66 -5.37 -17.54 -3.83
C PRO A 66 -6.21 -16.57 -3.02
N VAL A 67 -5.86 -16.44 -1.75
CA VAL A 67 -6.49 -15.50 -0.81
C VAL A 67 -5.39 -14.66 -0.18
N ALA A 68 -5.68 -13.39 0.08
CA ALA A 68 -4.73 -12.53 0.80
C ALA A 68 -4.35 -13.17 2.15
N PRO A 69 -3.04 -13.39 2.43
CA PRO A 69 -2.57 -14.04 3.65
C PRO A 69 -3.23 -13.51 4.93
N LEU A 70 -3.27 -12.19 5.10
CA LEU A 70 -3.83 -11.60 6.31
C LEU A 70 -5.34 -11.82 6.47
N SER A 71 -6.07 -12.02 5.37
CA SER A 71 -7.47 -12.44 5.45
C SER A 71 -7.59 -13.85 6.04
N LEU A 72 -6.67 -14.76 5.71
CA LEU A 72 -6.61 -16.10 6.33
C LEU A 72 -6.26 -16.00 7.81
N TRP A 73 -5.32 -15.12 8.18
CA TRP A 73 -4.97 -14.90 9.58
C TRP A 73 -6.18 -14.42 10.38
N TYR A 74 -6.93 -13.44 9.89
CA TYR A 74 -8.15 -12.95 10.55
C TYR A 74 -9.20 -14.05 10.75
N GLN A 75 -9.40 -14.91 9.75
CA GLN A 75 -10.37 -16.00 9.82
C GLN A 75 -9.96 -17.09 10.81
N ASN A 76 -8.67 -17.39 10.89
CA ASN A 76 -8.14 -18.47 11.71
C ASN A 76 -7.90 -18.06 13.17
N ASN A 77 -7.86 -16.76 13.48
CA ASN A 77 -7.56 -16.24 14.82
C ASN A 77 -8.71 -15.37 15.39
N PRO A 78 -9.98 -15.84 15.42
CA PRO A 78 -11.13 -15.01 15.81
C PRO A 78 -11.07 -14.54 17.27
N ALA A 79 -10.34 -15.24 18.14
CA ALA A 79 -10.14 -14.83 19.52
C ALA A 79 -9.27 -13.56 19.64
N ASP A 80 -8.32 -13.37 18.73
CA ASP A 80 -7.32 -12.29 18.77
C ASP A 80 -7.77 -11.06 17.97
N VAL A 81 -8.71 -11.24 17.03
CA VAL A 81 -9.26 -10.16 16.19
C VAL A 81 -9.74 -8.97 17.02
N LYS A 82 -10.44 -9.23 18.13
CA LYS A 82 -11.00 -8.16 18.96
C LYS A 82 -9.89 -7.28 19.57
N GLU A 83 -8.81 -7.87 20.03
CA GLU A 83 -7.68 -7.12 20.59
C GLU A 83 -6.95 -6.35 19.49
N LEU A 84 -6.71 -6.99 18.35
CA LEU A 84 -6.10 -6.34 17.18
C LEU A 84 -6.90 -5.10 16.72
N GLU A 85 -8.22 -5.21 16.63
CA GLU A 85 -9.09 -4.07 16.26
C GLU A 85 -9.00 -2.92 17.28
N GLN A 86 -8.84 -3.23 18.57
CA GLN A 86 -8.64 -2.21 19.59
C GLN A 86 -7.29 -1.51 19.43
N GLU A 87 -6.22 -2.23 19.11
CA GLU A 87 -4.91 -1.64 18.86
C GLU A 87 -4.90 -0.78 17.59
N ILE A 88 -5.58 -1.22 16.52
CA ILE A 88 -5.77 -0.42 15.30
C ILE A 88 -6.54 0.87 15.62
N ALA A 89 -7.60 0.78 16.43
CA ALA A 89 -8.37 1.96 16.83
C ALA A 89 -7.51 2.96 17.64
N LYS A 90 -6.72 2.49 18.60
CA LYS A 90 -5.79 3.34 19.38
C LYS A 90 -4.74 4.01 18.50
N ALA A 91 -4.16 3.27 17.56
CA ALA A 91 -3.18 3.80 16.61
C ALA A 91 -3.81 4.88 15.71
N ARG A 92 -5.02 4.66 15.22
CA ARG A 92 -5.80 5.66 14.47
C ARG A 92 -6.07 6.90 15.31
N ASP A 93 -6.52 6.74 16.55
CA ASP A 93 -6.84 7.87 17.43
C ASP A 93 -5.58 8.71 17.72
N THR A 94 -4.44 8.04 17.91
CA THR A 94 -3.12 8.69 18.04
C THR A 94 -2.75 9.46 16.78
N HIS A 95 -2.95 8.88 15.59
CA HIS A 95 -2.72 9.57 14.33
C HIS A 95 -3.64 10.79 14.15
N ASN A 96 -4.93 10.65 14.49
CA ASN A 96 -5.91 11.72 14.42
C ASN A 96 -5.59 12.88 15.37
N ALA A 97 -4.93 12.63 16.50
CA ALA A 97 -4.42 13.69 17.36
C ALA A 97 -3.39 14.57 16.63
N PHE A 98 -2.45 13.97 15.89
CA PHE A 98 -1.48 14.72 15.08
C PHE A 98 -2.17 15.49 13.93
N LEU A 99 -3.14 14.88 13.25
CA LEU A 99 -3.89 15.57 12.18
C LEU A 99 -4.61 16.80 12.72
N LYS A 100 -5.21 16.70 13.91
CA LYS A 100 -5.86 17.83 14.58
C LYS A 100 -4.89 18.96 14.90
N GLU A 101 -3.69 18.65 15.38
CA GLU A 101 -2.64 19.66 15.64
C GLU A 101 -2.18 20.37 14.35
N LEU A 102 -2.20 19.66 13.22
CA LEU A 102 -1.89 20.20 11.89
C LEU A 102 -3.07 20.92 11.22
N GLY A 103 -4.26 20.95 11.85
CA GLY A 103 -5.48 21.56 11.29
C GLY A 103 -6.10 20.75 10.14
N LEU A 104 -5.80 19.45 10.05
CA LEU A 104 -6.31 18.53 9.03
C LEU A 104 -7.52 17.73 9.54
N PRO A 105 -8.43 17.28 8.66
CA PRO A 105 -9.55 16.44 9.04
C PRO A 105 -9.08 15.06 9.55
N PRO A 106 -9.78 14.45 10.52
CA PRO A 106 -9.44 13.12 11.02
C PRO A 106 -9.76 12.03 9.98
N LEU A 107 -9.05 10.90 10.08
CA LEU A 107 -9.39 9.67 9.39
C LEU A 107 -10.66 9.03 9.99
N PRO A 108 -11.50 8.37 9.18
CA PRO A 108 -12.75 7.73 9.61
C PRO A 108 -12.56 6.56 10.58
#